data_AF-A0A0P7UQW0-F1
#
_entry.id   AF-A0A0P7UQW0-F1
#
_cell.length_a   1.000
_cell.length_b   1.000
_cell.length_c   1.000
_cell.angle_alpha   90.00
_cell.angle_beta   90.00
_cell.angle_gamma   90.00
#
_symmetry.space_group_name_H-M   'P 1'
#
loop_
_entity.id
_entity.type
_entity.pdbx_description
1 polymer ?
#
loop_
_entity_poly.entity_id
_entity_poly.type
_entity_poly.pdbx_seq_one_letter_code
_entity_poly.pdbx_strand_id
1 'polypeptide(L)'
;MERQILMQNQMRERQMAMQIAWSREFLKYYSTFFGLAAFGLTAGALKRRKPGLLVPIVPLGFVLAYQTDMAYGTLTQRMKMEAEDVMVAEHERLELPHGTPTFETIEKARRAQSTFFIEK
;
A
#
# COMPACT_ATOMS: atom_id res chain seq x y z
N MET A 1 -5.86 -8.00 30.79
CA MET A 1 -6.27 -7.91 29.37
C MET A 1 -6.30 -6.47 28.87
N GLU A 2 -6.76 -5.49 29.65
CA GLU A 2 -6.77 -4.06 29.26
C GLU A 2 -5.41 -3.52 28.79
N ARG A 3 -4.32 -3.92 29.46
CA ARG A 3 -2.95 -3.50 29.09
C ARG A 3 -2.48 -4.05 27.74
N GLN A 4 -2.95 -5.23 27.33
CA GLN A 4 -2.62 -5.79 26.01
C GLN A 4 -3.39 -5.09 24.89
N ILE A 5 -4.67 -4.78 25.12
CA ILE A 5 -5.50 -4.01 24.17
C ILE A 5 -4.93 -2.60 24.00
N LEU A 6 -4.57 -1.94 25.12
CA LEU A 6 -3.94 -0.63 25.08
C LEU A 6 -2.63 -0.65 24.29
N MET A 7 -1.79 -1.67 24.50
CA MET A 7 -0.54 -1.81 23.76
C MET A 7 -0.79 -1.99 22.25
N GLN A 8 -1.76 -2.81 21.86
CA GLN A 8 -2.10 -3.02 20.45
C GLN A 8 -2.61 -1.74 19.78
N ASN A 9 -3.48 -0.99 20.46
CA ASN A 9 -3.97 0.29 19.95
C ASN A 9 -2.83 1.30 19.78
N GLN A 10 -1.94 1.41 20.77
CA GLN A 10 -0.77 2.28 20.68
C GLN A 10 0.17 1.89 19.54
N MET A 11 0.39 0.60 19.31
CA MET A 11 1.21 0.14 18.19
C MET A 11 0.56 0.45 16.84
N ARG A 12 -0.76 0.29 16.72
CA ARG A 12 -1.53 0.67 15.52
C ARG A 12 -1.46 2.17 15.26
N GLU A 13 -1.67 2.99 16.29
CA GLU A 13 -1.56 4.45 16.20
C GLU A 13 -0.15 4.88 15.79
N ARG A 14 0.89 4.26 16.36
CA ARG A 14 2.29 4.53 15.97
C ARG A 14 2.59 4.12 14.53
N GLN A 15 2.12 2.97 14.08
CA GLN A 15 2.29 2.54 12.68
C GLN A 15 1.61 3.53 11.72
N MET A 16 0.39 3.95 12.04
CA MET A 16 -0.31 4.97 11.26
C MET A 16 0.42 6.32 11.25
N ALA A 17 0.87 6.78 12.41
CA ALA A 17 1.62 8.04 12.53
C ALA A 17 2.92 7.99 11.71
N MET A 18 3.64 6.86 11.76
CA MET A 18 4.83 6.63 10.95
C MET A 18 4.54 6.63 9.45
N GLN A 19 3.44 6.03 9.01
CA GLN A 19 3.04 6.03 7.60
C GLN A 19 2.78 7.45 7.09
N ILE A 20 2.05 8.27 7.86
CA ILE A 20 1.79 9.67 7.53
C ILE A 20 3.09 10.48 7.53
N ALA A 21 3.93 10.31 8.55
CA ALA A 21 5.23 10.98 8.64
C ALA A 21 6.13 10.62 7.46
N TRP A 22 6.19 9.35 7.08
CA TRP A 22 6.94 8.87 5.92
C TRP A 22 6.44 9.51 4.63
N SER A 23 5.13 9.57 4.41
CA SER A 23 4.55 10.21 3.22
C SER A 23 4.89 11.71 3.14
N ARG A 24 4.82 12.42 4.28
CA ARG A 24 5.22 13.84 4.37
C ARG A 24 6.70 14.03 4.04
N GLU A 25 7.56 13.15 4.53
CA GLU A 25 9.00 13.23 4.28
C GLU A 25 9.30 12.92 2.80
N PHE A 26 8.68 11.88 2.24
CA PHE A 26 8.78 11.55 0.83
C PHE A 26 8.38 12.74 -0.06
N LEU A 27 7.29 13.43 0.28
CA LEU A 27 6.82 14.59 -0.49
C LEU A 27 7.87 15.70 -0.56
N LYS A 28 8.64 15.96 0.49
CA LYS A 28 9.68 17.01 0.49
C LYS A 28 10.77 16.72 -0.54
N TYR A 29 11.28 15.49 -0.54
CA TYR A 29 12.33 15.08 -1.48
C TYR A 29 11.80 14.95 -2.91
N TYR A 30 10.63 14.31 -3.06
CA TYR A 30 10.03 14.06 -4.36
C TYR A 30 9.56 15.35 -5.04
N SER A 31 9.00 16.31 -4.30
CA SER A 31 8.59 17.60 -4.88
C SER A 31 9.78 18.41 -5.40
N THR A 32 10.91 18.39 -4.68
CA THR A 32 12.16 19.01 -5.15
C THR A 32 12.68 18.34 -6.42
N PHE A 33 12.73 17.00 -6.43
CA PHE A 33 13.10 16.22 -7.62
C PHE A 33 12.17 16.51 -8.80
N PHE A 34 10.86 16.48 -8.57
CA PHE A 34 9.84 16.78 -9.58
C PHE A 34 10.02 18.19 -10.14
N GLY A 35 10.27 19.19 -9.30
CA GLY A 35 10.53 20.56 -9.73
C GLY A 35 11.73 20.67 -10.66
N LEU A 36 12.86 20.02 -10.31
CA LEU A 36 14.06 19.99 -11.15
C LEU A 36 13.81 19.24 -12.47
N ALA A 37 13.14 18.10 -12.42
CA ALA A 37 12.81 17.30 -13.59
C ALA A 37 11.86 18.06 -14.53
N ALA A 38 10.78 18.63 -14.01
CA ALA A 38 9.80 19.40 -14.77
C ALA A 38 10.46 20.63 -15.42
N PHE A 39 11.32 21.34 -14.68
CA PHE A 39 12.08 22.46 -15.24
C PHE A 39 13.01 22.01 -16.38
N GLY A 40 13.81 20.96 -16.16
CA GLY A 40 14.74 20.43 -17.16
C GLY A 40 14.04 19.91 -18.42
N LEU A 41 12.94 19.17 -18.25
CA LEU A 41 12.12 18.66 -19.35
C LEU A 41 11.45 19.80 -20.11
N THR A 42 10.95 20.83 -19.42
CA THR A 42 10.33 22.00 -20.06
C THR A 42 11.34 22.82 -20.85
N ALA A 43 12.50 23.13 -20.26
CA ALA A 43 13.58 23.81 -20.96
C ALA A 43 14.06 23.01 -22.19
N GLY A 44 14.18 21.69 -22.05
CA GLY A 44 14.53 20.79 -23.15
C GLY A 44 13.47 20.75 -24.26
N ALA A 45 12.19 20.72 -23.89
CA ALA A 45 11.06 20.74 -24.82
C ALA A 45 11.05 22.03 -25.65
N LEU A 46 11.24 23.19 -25.00
CA LEU A 46 11.30 24.50 -25.66
C LEU A 46 12.52 24.59 -26.58
N LYS A 47 13.72 24.25 -26.09
CA LYS A 47 14.98 24.34 -26.86
C LYS A 47 14.97 23.45 -28.10
N ARG A 48 14.40 22.24 -27.99
CA ARG A 48 14.36 21.27 -29.09
C ARG A 48 13.06 21.35 -29.91
N ARG A 49 12.12 22.23 -29.56
CA ARG A 49 10.74 22.31 -30.11
C ARG A 49 10.05 20.94 -30.16
N LYS A 50 10.28 20.12 -29.14
CA LYS A 50 9.73 18.76 -29.03
C LYS A 50 8.84 18.68 -27.79
N PRO A 51 7.53 18.91 -27.91
CA PRO A 51 6.62 18.88 -26.77
C PRO A 51 6.52 17.49 -26.12
N GLY A 52 6.87 16.43 -26.85
CA GLY A 52 6.92 15.06 -26.33
C GLY A 52 7.86 14.86 -25.13
N LEU A 53 8.82 15.76 -24.88
CA LEU A 53 9.64 15.71 -23.65
C LEU A 53 8.83 15.99 -22.38
N LEU A 54 7.63 16.56 -22.47
CA LEU A 54 6.77 16.82 -21.31
C LEU A 54 5.96 15.58 -20.89
N VAL A 55 5.91 14.53 -21.72
CA VAL A 55 5.13 13.32 -21.44
C VAL A 55 5.43 12.73 -20.05
N PRO A 56 6.69 12.62 -19.59
CA PRO A 56 7.00 12.10 -18.25
C PRO A 56 6.49 12.95 -17.09
N ILE A 57 6.19 14.24 -17.31
CA ILE A 57 5.67 15.13 -16.25
C ILE A 57 4.29 14.65 -15.78
N VAL A 58 3.49 14.06 -16.67
CA VAL A 58 2.14 13.58 -16.34
C VAL A 58 2.18 12.44 -15.31
N PRO A 59 2.86 11.29 -15.54
CA PRO A 59 2.94 10.23 -14.54
C PRO A 59 3.68 10.69 -13.28
N LEU A 60 4.72 11.52 -13.40
CA LEU A 60 5.43 12.04 -12.22
C LEU A 60 4.54 12.96 -11.36
N GLY A 61 3.72 13.79 -12.00
CA GLY A 61 2.76 14.68 -11.34
C GLY A 61 1.62 13.89 -10.69
N PHE A 62 1.19 12.78 -11.30
CA PHE A 62 0.20 11.88 -10.70
C PHE A 62 0.70 11.31 -9.37
N VAL A 63 1.96 10.84 -9.32
CA VAL A 63 2.59 10.38 -8.08
C VAL A 63 2.66 11.50 -7.03
N LEU A 64 3.00 12.73 -7.44
CA LEU A 64 3.04 13.88 -6.54
C LEU A 64 1.67 14.15 -5.91
N ALA A 65 0.62 14.19 -6.73
CA ALA A 65 -0.74 14.42 -6.27
C ALA A 65 -1.21 13.32 -5.31
N TYR A 66 -0.96 12.04 -5.66
CA TYR A 66 -1.27 10.90 -4.81
C TYR A 66 -0.59 11.01 -3.43
N GLN A 67 0.72 11.31 -3.41
CA GLN A 67 1.47 11.46 -2.17
C GLN A 67 1.00 12.66 -1.34
N THR A 68 0.52 13.72 -2.00
CA THR A 68 -0.02 14.90 -1.32
C THR A 68 -1.34 14.58 -0.62
N ASP A 69 -2.27 13.86 -1.30
CA ASP A 69 -3.52 13.41 -0.69
C ASP A 69 -3.29 12.38 0.43
N MET A 70 -2.27 11.52 0.29
CA MET A 70 -1.87 10.59 1.36
C MET A 70 -1.27 11.27 2.59
N ALA A 71 -0.45 12.32 2.39
CA ALA A 71 0.26 13.03 3.47
C ALA A 71 -0.61 14.04 4.25
N TYR A 72 -1.52 14.71 3.53
CA TYR A 72 -2.30 15.84 4.06
C TYR A 72 -3.80 15.78 3.75
N GLY A 73 -4.20 14.99 2.76
CA GLY A 73 -5.58 14.91 2.32
C GLY A 73 -6.37 13.83 3.05
N THR A 74 -7.40 13.32 2.36
CA THR A 74 -8.42 12.43 2.95
C THR A 74 -8.25 10.97 2.52
N LEU A 75 -7.25 10.67 1.66
CA LEU A 75 -7.04 9.33 1.12
C LEU A 75 -7.06 8.24 2.20
N THR A 76 -6.29 8.43 3.28
CA THR A 76 -6.20 7.45 4.37
C THR A 76 -7.55 7.23 5.06
N GLN A 77 -8.37 8.27 5.18
CA GLN A 77 -9.72 8.15 5.74
C GLN A 77 -10.66 7.42 4.77
N ARG A 78 -10.60 7.74 3.47
CA ARG A 78 -11.37 7.04 2.43
C ARG A 78 -11.02 5.56 2.36
N MET A 79 -9.73 5.22 2.42
CA MET A 79 -9.28 3.82 2.47
C MET A 79 -9.78 3.08 3.71
N LYS A 80 -9.88 3.76 4.87
CA LYS A 80 -10.46 3.15 6.07
C LYS A 80 -11.95 2.87 5.90
N MET A 81 -12.70 3.82 5.35
CA MET A 81 -14.14 3.63 5.11
C MET A 81 -14.38 2.48 4.11
N GLU A 82 -13.59 2.42 3.03
CA GLU A 82 -13.65 1.32 2.08
C GLU A 82 -13.32 -0.02 2.74
N ALA A 83 -12.30 -0.06 3.59
CA ALA A 83 -11.93 -1.28 4.32
C ALA A 83 -13.04 -1.72 5.30
N GLU A 84 -13.71 -0.79 5.97
CA GLU A 84 -14.86 -1.08 6.81
C GLU A 84 -16.03 -1.65 5.99
N ASP A 85 -16.31 -1.06 4.82
CA ASP A 85 -17.36 -1.57 3.92
C ASP A 85 -17.04 -2.99 3.43
N VAL A 86 -15.80 -3.24 2.99
CA VAL A 86 -15.36 -4.59 2.58
C VAL A 86 -15.50 -5.62 3.71
N MET A 87 -15.18 -5.24 4.95
CA MET A 87 -15.31 -6.14 6.10
C MET A 87 -16.76 -6.51 6.42
N VAL A 88 -17.71 -5.61 6.15
CA VAL A 88 -19.13 -5.77 6.50
C VAL A 88 -19.95 -6.30 5.32
N ALA A 89 -19.83 -5.68 4.15
CA ALA A 89 -20.64 -5.96 2.97
C ALA A 89 -20.06 -7.08 2.10
N GLU A 90 -18.74 -7.25 2.08
CA GLU A 90 -18.05 -8.20 1.18
C GLU A 90 -17.29 -9.30 1.95
N HIS A 91 -17.81 -9.72 3.11
CA HIS A 91 -17.13 -10.70 3.97
C HIS A 91 -16.74 -12.00 3.23
N GLU A 92 -17.56 -12.43 2.27
CA GLU A 92 -17.29 -13.62 1.43
C GLU A 92 -15.95 -13.54 0.67
N ARG A 93 -15.49 -12.34 0.29
CA ARG A 93 -14.20 -12.14 -0.40
C ARG A 93 -13.00 -12.32 0.51
N LEU A 94 -13.22 -12.24 1.82
CA LEU A 94 -12.19 -12.41 2.84
C LEU A 94 -12.06 -13.86 3.30
N GLU A 95 -13.00 -14.72 2.91
CA GLU A 95 -12.95 -16.14 3.23
C GLU A 95 -11.82 -16.84 2.48
N LEU A 96 -11.13 -17.72 3.19
CA LEU A 96 -10.09 -18.54 2.59
C LEU A 96 -10.73 -19.55 1.63
N PRO A 97 -10.12 -19.81 0.46
CA PRO A 97 -10.55 -20.90 -0.39
C PRO A 97 -10.44 -22.23 0.38
N HIS A 98 -11.55 -22.97 0.46
CA HIS A 98 -11.75 -24.17 1.30
C HIS A 98 -11.93 -23.94 2.81
N GLY A 99 -12.16 -22.70 3.24
CA GLY A 99 -12.40 -22.34 4.63
C GLY A 99 -11.12 -22.36 5.48
N THR A 100 -11.27 -22.24 6.80
CA THR A 100 -10.12 -22.32 7.71
C THR A 100 -9.60 -23.76 7.77
N PRO A 101 -8.27 -23.99 7.66
CA PRO A 101 -7.69 -25.32 7.78
C PRO A 101 -8.05 -25.93 9.14
N THR A 102 -8.89 -26.95 9.13
CA THR A 102 -9.24 -27.71 10.34
C THR A 102 -8.09 -28.66 10.68
N PHE A 103 -8.01 -29.05 11.95
CA PHE A 103 -7.03 -30.03 12.42
C PHE A 103 -7.00 -31.29 11.54
N GLU A 104 -8.16 -31.78 11.12
CA GLU A 104 -8.28 -32.94 10.23
C GLU A 104 -7.64 -32.72 8.86
N THR A 105 -7.85 -31.55 8.24
CA THR A 105 -7.23 -31.22 6.94
C THR A 105 -5.70 -31.12 7.06
N ILE A 106 -5.20 -30.56 8.16
CA ILE A 106 -3.78 -30.45 8.46
C ILE A 106 -3.18 -31.84 8.70
N GLU A 107 -3.84 -32.69 9.48
CA GLU A 107 -3.35 -34.02 9.79
C GLU A 107 -3.39 -34.95 8.57
N LYS A 108 -4.42 -34.84 7.73
CA LYS A 108 -4.51 -35.54 6.45
C LYS A 108 -3.39 -35.12 5.49
N ALA A 109 -3.09 -33.82 5.40
CA ALA A 109 -1.97 -33.32 4.61
C ALA A 109 -0.62 -33.83 5.14
N ARG A 110 -0.44 -33.84 6.47
CA ARG A 110 0.78 -34.36 7.11
C ARG A 110 1.01 -35.85 6.83
N ARG A 111 -0.04 -36.67 6.94
CA ARG A 111 0.03 -38.12 6.64
C ARG A 111 0.35 -38.38 5.17
N ALA A 112 -0.29 -37.66 4.26
CA ALA A 112 -0.02 -37.76 2.83
C ALA A 112 1.44 -37.40 2.50
N GLN A 113 1.98 -36.36 3.15
CA GLN A 113 3.38 -35.97 3.01
C GLN A 113 4.34 -37.04 3.55
N SER A 114 4.03 -37.67 4.69
CA SER A 114 4.85 -38.75 5.25
C SER A 114 4.88 -40.01 4.39
N THR A 115 3.76 -40.37 3.74
CA THR A 115 3.70 -41.52 2.84
C THR A 115 4.56 -41.29 1.58
N PHE A 116 4.56 -40.06 1.06
CA PHE A 116 5.36 -39.68 -0.11
C PHE A 116 6.89 -39.80 0.11
N PHE A 117 7.37 -39.67 1.35
CA PHE A 117 8.78 -39.84 1.70
C PHE A 117 9.18 -41.30 1.93
N ILE A 118 8.22 -42.20 2.16
CA ILE A 118 8.47 -43.64 2.35
C ILE A 118 8.51 -44.37 1.00
N GLU A 119 7.90 -43.80 -0.04
CA GLU A 119 7.76 -44.40 -1.37
C GLU A 119 8.85 -43.99 -2.39
N LYS A 120 9.90 -43.29 -1.94
CA LYS A 120 11.04 -42.82 -2.76
C LYS A 120 12.35 -43.45 -2.30
#